data_AF-A0A840RU89-F1
#
_entry.id   AF-A0A840RU89-F1
#
_cell.length_a   1.000
_cell.length_b   1.000
_cell.length_c   1.000
_cell.angle_alpha   90.00
_cell.angle_beta   90.00
_cell.angle_gamma   90.00
#
_symmetry.space_group_name_H-M   'P 1'
#
loop_
_entity.id
_entity.type
_entity.pdbx_description
1 polymer ?
#
loop_
_entity_poly.entity_id
_entity_poly.type
_entity_poly.pdbx_seq_one_letter_code
_entity_poly.pdbx_strand_id
1 'polypeptide(L)' 'MFMFLPFLIAVLAALSVFYDKRKIGFALWCALIIVTLASFNYHASSPLNLSF' A
#
# COMPACT_ATOMS: atom_id res chain seq x y z
N MET A 1 13.66 -3.45 0.36
CA MET A 1 12.44 -2.67 0.02
C MET A 1 11.26 -3.24 0.79
N PHE A 2 10.52 -2.45 1.57
CA PHE A 2 9.36 -2.94 2.34
C PHE A 2 8.17 -3.18 1.40
N MET A 3 8.13 -4.33 0.73
CA MET A 3 6.97 -4.79 -0.07
C MET A 3 5.71 -5.01 0.79
N PHE A 4 5.87 -5.08 2.11
CA PHE A 4 4.80 -5.29 3.09
C PHE A 4 3.95 -4.04 3.36
N LEU A 5 4.47 -2.85 3.06
CA LEU A 5 3.84 -1.57 3.41
C LEU A 5 2.41 -1.38 2.84
N PRO A 6 2.14 -1.64 1.55
CA PRO A 6 0.76 -1.59 1.02
C PRO A 6 -0.16 -2.61 1.69
N PHE A 7 0.35 -3.79 2.07
CA PHE A 7 -0.41 -4.81 2.78
C PHE A 7 -0.79 -4.38 4.20
N LEU A 8 0.12 -3.75 4.93
CA LEU A 8 -0.16 -3.20 6.26
C LEU A 8 -1.26 -2.13 6.21
N ILE A 9 -1.19 -1.23 5.22
CA ILE A 9 -2.19 -0.18 5.05
C ILE A 9 -3.56 -0.78 4.70
N ALA A 10 -3.59 -1.86 3.89
CA ALA A 10 -4.81 -2.58 3.56
C ALA A 10 -5.47 -3.19 4.82
N VAL A 11 -4.67 -3.79 5.70
CA VAL A 11 -5.16 -4.36 6.97
C VAL A 11 -5.70 -3.29 7.90
N LEU A 12 -4.99 -2.16 8.03
CA LEU A 12 -5.47 -1.03 8.83
C LEU A 12 -6.75 -0.42 8.26
N ALA A 13 -6.85 -0.33 6.92
CA ALA A 13 -8.07 0.14 6.26
C ALA A 13 -9.24 -0.80 6.53
N ALA A 14 -9.05 -2.12 6.43
CA ALA A 14 -10.07 -3.11 6.74
C ALA A 14 -10.52 -3.02 8.21
N LEU A 15 -9.56 -2.92 9.16
CA LEU A 15 -9.86 -2.72 10.59
C LEU A 15 -10.68 -1.45 10.82
N SER A 16 -10.36 -0.35 10.14
CA SER A 16 -11.10 0.91 10.31
C SER A 16 -12.57 0.82 9.89
N VAL A 17 -12.92 -0.09 8.96
CA VAL A 17 -14.31 -0.38 8.58
C VAL A 17 -15.04 -1.12 9.71
N PHE A 18 -14.38 -2.06 10.38
CA PHE A 18 -14.96 -2.79 11.51
C PHE A 18 -15.27 -1.89 12.72
N TYR A 19 -14.52 -0.80 12.91
CA TYR A 19 -14.73 0.16 14.00
C TYR A 19 -15.67 1.33 13.61
N ASP A 20 -16.36 1.25 12.46
CA ASP A 20 -17.22 2.32 11.87
C ASP A 20 -16.50 3.68 11.71
N LYS A 21 -15.16 3.67 11.69
CA LYS A 21 -14.32 4.87 11.54
C LYS A 21 -14.17 5.23 10.06
N ARG A 22 -15.30 5.49 9.37
CA ARG A 22 -15.36 5.73 7.92
C ARG A 22 -14.38 6.78 7.42
N LYS A 23 -14.18 7.88 8.17
CA LYS A 23 -13.21 8.94 7.82
C LYS A 23 -11.76 8.43 7.79
N ILE A 24 -11.39 7.56 8.75
CA ILE A 24 -10.05 6.98 8.84
C ILE A 24 -9.86 5.94 7.73
N GLY A 25 -10.91 5.16 7.42
CA GLY A 25 -10.89 4.22 6.31
C GLY A 25 -10.65 4.88 4.97
N PHE A 26 -11.33 5.99 4.66
CA PHE A 26 -11.07 6.76 3.44
C PHE A 26 -9.64 7.33 3.39
N ALA A 27 -9.12 7.85 4.50
CA ALA A 27 -7.75 8.34 4.56
C ALA A 27 -6.71 7.22 4.31
N LEU A 28 -6.93 6.04 4.91
CA LEU A 28 -6.08 4.86 4.70
C LEU A 28 -6.19 4.33 3.27
N TRP A 29 -7.37 4.41 2.66
CA TRP A 29 -7.59 4.02 1.27
C TRP A 29 -6.81 4.93 0.30
N CYS A 30 -6.84 6.24 0.50
CA CYS A 30 -6.01 7.19 -0.25
C CYS A 30 -4.52 6.93 -0.04
N ALA A 31 -4.09 6.69 1.21
CA ALA A 31 -2.69 6.37 1.52
C ALA A 31 -2.23 5.08 0.81
N LEU A 32 -3.09 4.07 0.71
CA LEU A 32 -2.80 2.82 0.01
C LEU A 32 -2.51 3.06 -1.47
N ILE A 33 -3.31 3.88 -2.15
CA ILE A 33 -3.10 4.22 -3.57
C ILE A 33 -1.75 4.93 -3.76
N ILE A 34 -1.44 5.92 -2.92
CA ILE A 34 -0.19 6.67 -3.00
C ILE A 34 1.01 5.74 -2.80
N VAL A 35 0.97 4.90 -1.76
CA VAL A 35 2.06 3.97 -1.44
C VAL A 35 2.24 2.90 -2.52
N THR A 36 1.14 2.45 -3.13
CA THR A 36 1.18 1.49 -4.22
C THR A 36 1.82 2.11 -5.46
N LEU A 37 1.40 3.32 -5.86
CA LEU A 37 2.00 4.04 -6.99
C LEU A 37 3.48 4.35 -6.76
N ALA A 38 3.85 4.82 -5.56
CA ALA A 38 5.24 5.09 -5.21
C ALA A 38 6.10 3.81 -5.22
N SER A 39 5.57 2.70 -4.66
CA SER A 39 6.26 1.40 -4.70
C SER A 39 6.44 0.89 -6.12
N PHE A 40 5.43 1.08 -6.98
CA PHE A 40 5.47 0.68 -8.37
C PHE A 40 6.50 1.53 -9.14
N ASN A 41 6.52 2.84 -8.96
CA ASN A 41 7.51 3.72 -9.60
C ASN A 41 8.95 3.36 -9.19
N TYR A 42 9.16 3.10 -7.90
CA TYR A 42 10.46 2.73 -7.36
C TYR A 42 10.96 1.37 -7.85
N HIS A 43 10.09 0.36 -7.95
CA HIS A 43 10.47 -0.97 -8.43
C HIS A 43 10.44 -1.10 -9.96
N ALA A 44 9.58 -0.36 -10.68
CA ALA A 44 9.52 -0.40 -12.14
C ALA A 44 10.80 0.11 -12.81
N SER A 45 11.54 0.98 -12.12
CA SER A 45 12.83 1.50 -12.58
C SER A 45 14.00 0.59 -12.20
N SER A 46 13.77 -0.41 -11.33
CA SER A 46 14.80 -1.38 -10.98
C SER A 46 14.84 -2.45 -12.06
N PRO A 47 15.98 -2.65 -12.75
CA PRO A 47 16.09 -3.72 -13.73
C PRO A 47 15.76 -5.04 -13.05
N LEU A 48 14.82 -5.78 -13.64
CA LEU A 48 14.46 -7.11 -13.18
C LEU A 48 15.72 -7.97 -13.33
N ASN A 49 16.43 -8.20 -12.23
CA ASN A 49 17.66 -8.99 -12.20
C ASN A 49 17.27 -10.47 -12.34
N LEU A 50 16.87 -10.85 -13.55
CA LEU A 50 16.65 -12.21 -13.97
C LEU A 50 18.03 -12.83 -14.21
N SER A 51 18.63 -13.36 -13.16
CA SER A 51 19.75 -14.29 -13.30
C SER A 51 19.19 -15.60 -13.85
N PHE A 52 19.18 -15.75 -15.17
CA PHE A 52 19.05 -17.05 -15.83
C PHE A 52 20.42 -17.74 -15.89
#